data_AF-A0A0U4EDY7-F1
#
_entry.id   AF-A0A0U4EDY7-F1
#
_cell.length_a   1.000
_cell.length_b   1.000
_cell.length_c   1.000
_cell.angle_alpha   90.00
_cell.angle_beta   90.00
_cell.angle_gamma   90.00
#
_symmetry.space_group_name_H-M   'P 1'
#
loop_
_entity.id
_entity.type
_entity.pdbx_description
1 polymer ?
#
loop_
_entity_poly.entity_id
_entity_poly.type
_entity_poly.pdbx_seq_one_letter_code
_entity_poly.pdbx_strand_id
1 'polypeptide(L)'
;MSKKRKRYSAAEKAKVVLEILREENTLNEIAQKYEVSPQLISRWKTEFLNNMPVVFDKKSTEMEQLKQEHEAEKEELINQIGQLTVDMNWLKKKQQQVSDWRRKNH
;
A
#
# COMPACT_ATOMS: atom_id res chain seq x y z
N MET A 1 12.22 -13.69 -32.18
CA MET A 1 12.75 -12.68 -31.23
C MET A 1 11.58 -12.03 -30.49
N SER A 2 11.39 -12.31 -29.20
CA SER A 2 10.30 -11.70 -28.43
C SER A 2 10.63 -10.22 -28.16
N LYS A 3 9.84 -9.30 -28.73
CA LYS A 3 9.99 -7.86 -28.48
C LYS A 3 9.68 -7.61 -27.01
N LYS A 4 10.68 -7.25 -26.19
CA LYS A 4 10.49 -6.87 -24.78
C LYS A 4 9.35 -5.84 -24.71
N ARG A 5 8.29 -6.13 -23.95
CA ARG A 5 7.19 -5.18 -23.73
C ARG A 5 7.76 -3.94 -23.05
N LYS A 6 7.68 -2.78 -23.72
CA LYS A 6 8.02 -1.48 -23.15
C LYS A 6 7.08 -1.25 -21.96
N ARG A 7 7.64 -1.05 -20.76
CA ARG A 7 6.86 -0.73 -19.55
C ARG A 7 6.80 0.78 -19.42
N TYR A 8 5.60 1.31 -19.23
CA TYR A 8 5.38 2.74 -18.98
C TYR A 8 5.05 2.95 -17.52
N SER A 9 5.74 3.90 -16.89
CA SER A 9 5.47 4.33 -15.52
C SER A 9 4.08 4.99 -15.40
N ALA A 10 3.55 5.05 -14.19
CA ALA A 10 2.27 5.74 -13.94
C ALA A 10 2.33 7.22 -14.32
N ALA A 11 3.47 7.89 -14.07
CA ALA A 11 3.68 9.30 -14.41
C ALA A 11 3.67 9.53 -15.93
N GLU A 12 4.32 8.67 -16.71
CA GLU A 12 4.32 8.76 -18.18
C GLU A 12 2.92 8.58 -18.75
N LYS A 13 2.17 7.58 -18.26
CA LYS A 13 0.77 7.38 -18.68
C LYS A 13 -0.10 8.60 -18.39
N ALA A 14 0.03 9.17 -17.19
CA ALA A 14 -0.72 10.36 -16.81
C ALA A 14 -0.39 11.56 -17.71
N LYS A 15 0.90 11.78 -18.02
CA LYS A 15 1.33 12.85 -18.93
C LYS A 15 0.73 12.69 -20.33
N VAL A 16 0.78 11.48 -20.88
CA VAL A 16 0.19 11.16 -22.20
C VAL A 16 -1.32 11.41 -22.19
N VAL A 17 -2.03 10.95 -21.16
CA VAL A 17 -3.49 11.15 -21.07
C VAL A 17 -3.86 12.62 -20.91
N LEU A 18 -3.11 13.39 -20.12
CA LEU A 18 -3.33 14.83 -19.97
C LEU A 18 -3.15 15.57 -21.28
N GLU A 19 -2.13 15.24 -22.08
CA GLU A 19 -1.89 15.86 -23.38
C GLU A 19 -3.05 15.61 -24.36
N ILE A 20 -3.69 14.44 -24.28
CA ILE A 20 -4.88 14.11 -25.08
C ILE A 20 -6.11 14.88 -24.61
N LEU A 21 -6.30 15.00 -23.29
CA LEU A 21 -7.43 15.72 -22.71
C LEU A 21 -7.36 17.24 -22.95
N ARG A 22 -6.16 17.77 -23.14
CA ARG A 22 -5.95 19.18 -23.53
C ARG A 22 -6.17 19.44 -25.01
N GLU A 23 -6.31 18.39 -25.82
CA GLU A 23 -6.49 18.48 -27.27
C GLU A 23 -5.40 19.29 -27.99
N GLU A 24 -4.21 19.41 -27.39
CA GLU A 24 -3.07 20.17 -27.92
C GLU A 24 -2.41 19.48 -29.11
N ASN A 25 -2.49 18.14 -29.17
CA ASN A 25 -1.93 17.31 -30.24
C ASN A 25 -2.94 16.23 -30.62
N THR A 26 -2.91 15.81 -31.88
CA THR A 26 -3.74 14.70 -32.35
C THR A 26 -3.26 13.39 -31.73
N LEU A 27 -4.16 12.40 -31.66
CA LEU A 27 -3.83 11.09 -31.12
C LEU A 27 -2.65 10.42 -31.85
N ASN A 28 -2.53 10.65 -33.16
CA ASN A 28 -1.45 10.11 -33.98
C ASN A 28 -0.10 10.79 -33.70
N GLU A 29 -0.08 12.11 -33.49
CA GLU A 29 1.14 12.84 -33.12
C GLU A 29 1.63 12.42 -31.73
N ILE A 30 0.72 12.23 -30.77
CA ILE A 30 1.05 11.74 -29.43
C ILE A 30 1.56 10.30 -29.49
N ALA A 31 0.93 9.44 -30.30
CA ALA A 31 1.39 8.07 -30.55
C ALA A 31 2.82 8.03 -31.09
N GLN A 32 3.16 8.92 -32.03
CA GLN A 32 4.51 9.03 -32.56
C GLN A 32 5.49 9.58 -31.52
N LYS A 33 5.13 10.67 -30.83
CA LYS A 33 5.98 11.35 -29.84
C LYS A 33 6.40 10.45 -28.68
N TYR A 34 5.50 9.61 -28.19
CA TYR A 34 5.78 8.71 -27.07
C TYR A 34 6.09 7.26 -27.51
N GLU A 35 6.11 7.00 -28.82
CA GLU A 35 6.24 5.67 -29.43
C GLU A 35 5.25 4.65 -28.85
N VAL A 36 4.01 5.09 -28.64
CA VAL A 36 2.92 4.30 -28.06
C VAL A 36 1.88 4.02 -29.14
N SER A 37 1.30 2.82 -29.16
CA SER A 37 0.20 2.55 -30.10
C SER A 37 -1.05 3.39 -29.76
N PRO A 38 -1.77 3.90 -30.77
CA PRO A 38 -3.04 4.60 -30.61
C PRO A 38 -4.05 3.87 -29.72
N GLN A 39 -4.12 2.55 -29.83
CA GLN A 39 -5.02 1.71 -29.04
C GLN A 39 -4.65 1.69 -27.55
N LEU A 40 -3.35 1.67 -27.23
CA LEU A 40 -2.88 1.67 -25.84
C LEU A 40 -3.13 3.03 -25.20
N ILE A 41 -2.95 4.10 -25.97
CA ILE A 41 -3.30 5.46 -25.57
C ILE A 41 -4.80 5.59 -25.26
N SER A 42 -5.66 5.12 -26.15
CA SER A 42 -7.12 5.13 -25.94
C SER A 42 -7.50 4.36 -24.67
N ARG A 43 -6.89 3.20 -24.44
CA ARG A 43 -7.08 2.42 -23.21
C ARG A 43 -6.68 3.21 -21.96
N TRP A 44 -5.53 3.89 -21.95
CA TRP A 44 -5.11 4.70 -20.81
C TRP A 44 -6.06 5.87 -20.56
N LYS A 45 -6.60 6.51 -21.61
CA LYS A 45 -7.62 7.56 -21.48
C LYS A 45 -8.85 7.02 -20.74
N THR A 46 -9.36 5.86 -21.16
CA THR A 46 -10.51 5.22 -20.50
C THR A 46 -10.20 4.82 -19.05
N GLU A 47 -9.05 4.20 -18.80
CA GLU A 47 -8.61 3.84 -17.43
C GLU A 47 -8.49 5.07 -16.54
N PHE A 48 -7.97 6.19 -17.05
CA PHE A 48 -7.85 7.43 -16.31
C PHE A 48 -9.22 8.04 -15.99
N LEU A 49 -10.13 8.14 -16.97
CA LEU A 49 -11.46 8.69 -16.77
C LEU A 49 -12.30 7.86 -15.78
N ASN A 50 -12.17 6.54 -15.79
CA ASN A 50 -12.86 5.66 -14.85
C ASN A 50 -12.32 5.79 -13.42
N ASN A 51 -11.02 6.01 -13.25
CA ASN A 51 -10.38 6.16 -11.95
C ASN A 51 -10.38 7.61 -11.44
N MET A 52 -10.65 8.60 -12.30
CA MET A 52 -10.66 10.02 -11.91
C MET A 52 -11.66 10.32 -10.77
N PRO A 53 -12.91 9.80 -10.77
CA PRO A 53 -13.85 10.03 -9.67
C PRO A 53 -13.30 9.59 -8.32
N VAL A 54 -12.52 8.52 -8.26
CA VAL A 54 -11.88 8.00 -7.04
C VAL A 54 -10.94 9.03 -6.42
N VAL A 55 -10.22 9.80 -7.25
CA VAL A 55 -9.29 10.84 -6.78
C VAL A 55 -10.02 12.00 -6.11
N PHE A 56 -11.25 12.30 -6.55
CA PHE A 56 -12.07 13.38 -6.00
C PHE A 56 -13.01 12.92 -4.89
N ASP A 57 -13.28 11.61 -4.80
CA ASP A 57 -14.02 11.03 -3.70
C ASP A 57 -13.13 10.92 -2.46
N LYS A 58 -13.19 11.95 -1.60
CA LYS A 58 -12.51 11.98 -0.30
C LYS A 58 -12.84 10.78 0.61
N LYS A 59 -13.87 9.98 0.29
CA LYS A 59 -14.21 8.76 1.03
C LYS A 59 -13.55 7.50 0.46
N SER A 60 -13.09 7.51 -0.79
CA SER A 60 -12.35 6.39 -1.39
C SER A 60 -10.87 6.52 -1.06
N THR A 61 -10.58 6.35 0.21
CA THR A 61 -9.23 6.04 0.63
C THR A 61 -9.28 4.63 1.19
N GLU A 62 -9.57 3.67 0.31
CA GLU A 62 -9.40 2.24 0.62
C GLU A 62 -8.00 1.98 1.20
N MET A 63 -7.00 2.75 0.72
CA MET A 63 -5.66 2.77 1.30
C MET A 63 -5.61 3.35 2.72
N GLU A 64 -6.45 4.33 3.08
CA GLU A 64 -6.51 4.87 4.44
C GLU A 64 -7.31 3.97 5.38
N GLN A 65 -8.38 3.34 4.88
CA GLN A 65 -9.11 2.30 5.62
C GLN A 65 -8.20 1.12 5.91
N LEU A 66 -7.47 0.63 4.90
CA LEU A 66 -6.49 -0.44 5.06
C LEU A 66 -5.38 -0.05 6.04
N LYS A 67 -4.88 1.20 5.99
CA LYS A 67 -3.92 1.70 6.98
C LYS A 67 -4.50 1.72 8.39
N GLN A 68 -5.73 2.18 8.56
CA GLN A 68 -6.41 2.23 9.86
C GLN A 68 -6.62 0.82 10.43
N GLU A 69 -7.04 -0.14 9.59
CA GLU A 69 -7.17 -1.55 9.97
C GLU A 69 -5.83 -2.14 10.41
N HIS A 70 -4.77 -1.91 9.62
CA HIS A 70 -3.42 -2.36 9.98
C HIS A 70 -2.88 -1.68 11.25
N GLU A 71 -3.20 -0.41 11.48
CA GLU A 71 -2.79 0.33 12.66
C GLU A 71 -3.51 -0.21 13.91
N ALA A 72 -4.81 -0.50 13.82
CA ALA A 72 -5.57 -1.14 14.87
C ALA A 72 -5.05 -2.55 15.22
N GLU A 73 -4.78 -3.39 14.21
CA GLU A 73 -4.19 -4.72 14.40
C GLU A 73 -2.81 -4.61 15.09
N LYS A 74 -2.00 -3.64 14.67
CA LYS A 74 -0.68 -3.39 15.27
C LYS A 74 -0.79 -2.96 16.73
N GLU A 75 -1.73 -2.09 17.08
CA GLU A 75 -1.97 -1.70 18.47
C GLU A 75 -2.41 -2.90 19.32
N GLU A 76 -3.29 -3.76 18.80
CA GLU A 76 -3.71 -4.96 19.50
C GLU A 76 -2.54 -5.90 19.78
N LEU A 77 -1.68 -6.15 18.79
CA LEU A 77 -0.48 -6.97 18.94
C LEU A 77 0.50 -6.39 19.97
N ILE A 78 0.70 -5.08 19.98
CA ILE A 78 1.55 -4.40 20.98
C ILE A 78 1.00 -4.60 22.38
N ASN A 79 -0.33 -4.46 22.56
CA ASN A 79 -0.99 -4.69 23.84
C ASN A 79 -0.83 -6.14 24.32
N GLN A 80 -1.01 -7.12 23.43
CA GLN A 80 -0.82 -8.53 23.75
C GLN A 80 0.63 -8.83 24.16
N ILE A 81 1.62 -8.29 23.44
CA ILE A 81 3.04 -8.44 23.79
C ILE A 81 3.32 -7.81 25.16
N GLY A 82 2.77 -6.64 25.45
CA GLY A 82 2.86 -5.98 26.74
C GLY A 82 2.32 -6.84 27.87
N GLN A 83 1.10 -7.38 27.70
CA GLN A 83 0.47 -8.28 28.66
C GLN A 83 1.30 -9.54 28.91
N LEU A 84 1.72 -10.22 27.84
CA LEU A 84 2.57 -11.42 27.92
C LEU A 84 3.91 -11.13 28.61
N THR A 85 4.48 -9.94 28.41
CA THR A 85 5.72 -9.52 29.07
C THR A 85 5.53 -9.38 30.58
N VAL A 86 4.42 -8.76 30.99
CA VAL A 86 4.06 -8.63 32.42
C VAL A 86 3.84 -10.01 33.04
N ASP A 87 3.08 -10.88 32.37
CA ASP A 87 2.78 -12.23 32.86
C ASP A 87 4.05 -13.09 32.97
N MET A 88 4.92 -13.05 31.97
CA MET A 88 6.20 -13.76 32.01
C MET A 88 7.09 -13.26 33.15
N ASN A 89 7.17 -11.94 33.36
CA ASN A 89 7.95 -11.36 34.46
C ASN A 89 7.38 -11.76 35.82
N TRP A 90 6.05 -11.79 35.96
CA TRP A 90 5.39 -12.24 37.17
C TRP A 90 5.66 -13.73 37.46
N LEU A 91 5.55 -14.59 36.45
CA LEU A 91 5.84 -16.03 36.56
C LEU A 91 7.31 -16.27 36.95
N LYS A 92 8.26 -15.58 36.31
CA LYS A 92 9.69 -15.64 36.69
C LYS A 92 9.91 -15.24 38.14
N LYS A 93 9.27 -14.16 38.60
CA LYS A 93 9.35 -13.71 39.99
C LYS A 93 8.81 -14.76 40.96
N LYS A 94 7.68 -15.39 40.64
CA LYS A 94 7.09 -16.46 41.45
C LYS A 94 7.98 -17.69 41.51
N GLN A 95 8.54 -18.11 40.38
CA GLN A 95 9.49 -19.22 40.32
C GLN A 95 10.72 -18.97 41.21
N GLN A 96 11.26 -17.74 41.19
CA GLN A 96 12.37 -17.34 42.05
C GLN A 96 12.01 -17.38 43.54
N GLN A 97 10.82 -16.89 43.90
CA GLN A 97 10.34 -16.97 45.29
C GLN A 97 10.23 -18.41 45.79
N VAL A 98 9.74 -19.32 44.95
CA VAL A 98 9.62 -20.75 45.29
C VAL A 98 11.00 -21.40 45.42
N SER A 99 11.95 -21.09 44.54
CA SER A 99 13.31 -21.65 44.62
C SER A 99 14.04 -21.16 45.87
N ASP A 100 13.91 -19.87 46.22
CA ASP A 100 14.50 -19.29 47.42
C ASP A 100 13.88 -19.84 48.71
N TRP A 101 12.57 -20.08 48.72
CA TRP A 101 11.89 -20.74 49.85
C TRP A 101 12.40 -22.18 50.06
N ARG A 102 12.56 -22.95 48.98
CA ARG A 102 13.12 -24.32 49.07
C ARG A 102 14.54 -24.35 49.60
N ARG A 103 15.39 -23.39 49.23
CA ARG A 103 16.77 -23.31 49.74
C ARG A 103 16.85 -22.96 51.23
N LYS A 104 15.88 -22.22 51.77
CA LYS A 104 15.87 -21.81 53.19
C LYS A 104 15.33 -22.86 54.13
N ASN A 105 14.51 -23.78 53.64
CA ASN A 105 13.84 -24.82 54.43
C ASN A 105 14.50 -26.21 54.30
N HIS A 106 15.72 -26.26 53.75
CA HIS A 106 16.53 -27.46 53.60
C HIS A 106 17.88 -27.25 54.29
#